data_AF-A0A7V3I5Z3-F1
#
_entry.id   AF-A0A7V3I5Z3-F1
#
_cell.length_a   1.000
_cell.length_b   1.000
_cell.length_c   1.000
_cell.angle_alpha   90.00
_cell.angle_beta   90.00
_cell.angle_gamma   90.00
#
_symmetry.space_group_name_H-M   'P 1'
#
loop_
_entity.id
_entity.type
_entity.pdbx_description
1 polymer ?
#
loop_
_entity_poly.entity_id
_entity_poly.type
_entity_poly.pdbx_seq_one_letter_code
_entity_poly.pdbx_strand_id
1 'polypeptide(L)'
;MVLHVVGALIIREGSSMKITLEWWETMAPYVKSTDLAGRPPARAPLDVDVVFAAMIDPADRIVASQVRYNYAKPTCWSIWVVTSTVLAHVEIEYDEECYDSTAQEVRQRERAQPVAPKLREAWTRPLATISKLQFGGFSPRLEDFNRYDNGEFCLVDLRVTFVEGEQRQTFPVGGNQPLRDEEERKKWDSFVLAIRAGAPSPLPVEFVPSSRDG
;
A
#
# COMPACT_ATOMS: atom_id res chain seq x y z
N MET A 1 32.26 -14.45 -13.51
CA MET A 1 30.80 -14.21 -13.58
C MET A 1 30.23 -14.68 -12.26
N VAL A 2 29.95 -13.76 -11.35
CA VAL A 2 29.64 -14.08 -9.95
C VAL A 2 28.12 -14.10 -9.82
N LEU A 3 27.54 -15.30 -9.70
CA LEU A 3 26.21 -15.49 -9.14
C LEU A 3 26.32 -15.29 -7.63
N HIS A 4 25.66 -14.28 -7.08
CA HIS A 4 25.30 -14.26 -5.66
C HIS A 4 23.85 -14.70 -5.58
N VAL A 5 23.66 -15.89 -5.02
CA VAL A 5 22.37 -16.47 -4.64
C VAL A 5 22.43 -16.69 -3.15
N VAL A 6 21.69 -15.89 -2.36
CA VAL A 6 21.20 -16.26 -1.02
C VAL A 6 19.99 -15.37 -0.70
N GLY A 7 18.85 -15.97 -0.33
CA GLY A 7 17.73 -15.26 0.33
C GLY A 7 16.33 -15.77 -0.06
N ALA A 8 15.74 -16.65 0.76
CA ALA A 8 14.33 -17.07 0.83
C ALA A 8 13.60 -17.54 -0.47
N LEU A 9 13.35 -18.85 -0.51
CA LEU A 9 12.77 -19.61 -1.60
C LEU A 9 11.25 -19.36 -1.76
N ILE A 10 10.84 -18.56 -2.76
CA ILE A 10 9.57 -18.86 -3.45
C ILE A 10 9.79 -20.22 -4.13
N ILE A 11 9.26 -21.30 -3.54
CA ILE A 11 9.45 -22.64 -4.12
C ILE A 11 8.65 -22.72 -5.42
N ARG A 12 9.30 -22.45 -6.56
CA ARG A 12 8.78 -22.82 -7.89
C ARG A 12 9.02 -24.31 -8.11
N GLU A 13 8.27 -25.13 -7.39
CA GLU A 13 8.18 -26.56 -7.70
C GLU A 13 7.10 -26.74 -8.77
N GLY A 14 7.48 -27.06 -10.01
CA GLY A 14 6.58 -27.63 -11.01
C GLY A 14 5.30 -26.86 -11.37
N SER A 15 5.17 -25.55 -11.07
CA SER A 15 4.06 -24.62 -11.38
C SER A 15 3.23 -24.10 -10.19
N SER A 16 3.52 -24.46 -8.93
CA SER A 16 2.78 -23.91 -7.77
C SER A 16 3.62 -22.94 -6.94
N MET A 17 3.11 -21.74 -6.69
CA MET A 17 3.66 -20.82 -5.69
C MET A 17 3.18 -21.26 -4.30
N LYS A 18 4.12 -21.41 -3.35
CA LYS A 18 3.81 -21.67 -1.94
C LYS A 18 4.24 -20.47 -1.10
N ILE A 19 3.29 -19.87 -0.39
CA ILE A 19 3.55 -18.85 0.64
C ILE A 19 3.77 -19.61 1.95
N THR A 20 4.92 -19.41 2.59
CA THR A 20 5.17 -20.02 3.90
C THR A 20 4.31 -19.33 4.96
N LEU A 21 3.95 -20.05 6.03
CA LEU A 21 3.21 -19.47 7.14
C LEU A 21 3.95 -18.28 7.77
N GLU A 22 5.27 -18.39 7.92
CA GLU A 22 6.13 -17.32 8.42
C GLU A 22 6.06 -16.05 7.54
N TRP A 23 6.11 -16.23 6.21
CA TRP A 23 6.01 -15.09 5.30
C TRP A 23 4.61 -14.48 5.32
N TRP A 24 3.58 -15.32 5.39
CA TRP A 24 2.21 -14.88 5.55
C TRP A 24 2.01 -14.03 6.81
N GLU A 25 2.48 -14.51 7.96
CA GLU A 25 2.41 -13.79 9.24
C GLU A 25 3.18 -12.47 9.20
N THR A 26 4.29 -12.43 8.45
CA THR A 26 5.08 -11.21 8.22
C THR A 26 4.31 -10.17 7.39
N MET A 27 3.62 -10.59 6.32
CA MET A 27 2.87 -9.67 5.45
C MET A 27 1.52 -9.25 6.04
N ALA A 28 0.88 -10.11 6.83
CA ALA A 28 -0.50 -9.91 7.29
C ALA A 28 -0.80 -8.56 7.97
N PRO A 29 0.11 -7.93 8.74
CA PRO A 29 -0.10 -6.59 9.28
C PRO A 29 -0.16 -5.49 8.22
N TYR A 30 0.52 -5.68 7.08
CA TYR A 30 0.73 -4.65 6.05
C TYR A 30 -0.39 -4.58 5.02
N VAL A 31 -1.32 -5.53 5.02
CA VAL A 31 -2.49 -5.60 4.12
C VAL A 31 -3.82 -5.30 4.83
N LYS A 32 -3.76 -4.67 6.01
CA LYS A 32 -4.92 -4.29 6.81
C LYS A 32 -5.27 -2.82 6.61
N SER A 33 -6.52 -2.54 6.25
CA SER A 33 -7.07 -1.19 6.28
C SER A 33 -7.43 -0.81 7.72
N THR A 34 -6.98 0.35 8.15
CA THR A 34 -7.52 1.05 9.33
C THR A 34 -8.51 2.16 8.93
N ASP A 35 -8.52 2.53 7.64
CA ASP A 35 -9.34 3.60 7.07
C ASP A 35 -10.75 3.08 6.78
N LEU A 36 -11.57 3.06 7.83
CA LEU A 36 -13.01 2.94 7.69
C LEU A 36 -13.69 3.84 8.72
N ALA A 37 -14.28 4.95 8.26
CA ALA A 37 -15.04 5.92 9.05
C ALA A 37 -16.00 5.29 10.09
N GLY A 38 -15.48 4.95 11.27
CA GLY A 38 -16.21 4.27 12.35
C GLY A 38 -16.48 2.77 12.16
N ARG A 39 -15.83 2.08 11.21
CA ARG A 39 -15.94 0.61 11.09
C ARG A 39 -14.68 -0.09 11.61
N PRO A 40 -14.79 -1.35 12.06
CA PRO A 40 -13.61 -2.12 12.46
C PRO A 40 -12.61 -2.26 11.29
N PRO A 41 -11.30 -2.35 11.58
CA PRO A 41 -10.28 -2.61 10.58
C PRO A 41 -10.63 -3.84 9.72
N ALA A 42 -10.45 -3.70 8.40
CA ALA A 42 -10.67 -4.79 7.44
C ALA A 42 -9.33 -5.30 6.93
N ARG A 43 -9.25 -6.61 6.65
CA ARG A 43 -8.06 -7.23 6.06
C ARG A 43 -8.39 -7.65 4.64
N ALA A 44 -7.45 -7.39 3.72
CA ALA A 44 -7.57 -7.78 2.33
C ALA A 44 -7.84 -9.30 2.16
N PRO A 45 -8.57 -9.72 1.11
CA PRO A 45 -8.73 -11.13 0.75
C PRO A 45 -7.40 -11.83 0.41
N LEU A 46 -7.38 -13.17 0.53
CA LEU A 46 -6.21 -14.05 0.34
C LEU A 46 -5.47 -13.82 -0.99
N ASP A 47 -6.21 -13.55 -2.05
CA ASP A 47 -5.67 -13.30 -3.38
C ASP A 47 -4.86 -11.99 -3.47
N VAL A 48 -5.13 -11.01 -2.60
CA VAL A 48 -4.27 -9.84 -2.44
C VAL A 48 -2.93 -10.25 -1.81
N ASP A 49 -2.95 -11.09 -0.78
CA ASP A 49 -1.73 -11.63 -0.16
C ASP A 49 -0.89 -12.44 -1.15
N VAL A 50 -1.55 -13.20 -2.03
CA VAL A 50 -0.89 -13.97 -3.09
C VAL A 50 -0.17 -13.06 -4.07
N VAL A 51 -0.82 -12.00 -4.56
CA VAL A 51 -0.17 -11.06 -5.47
C VAL A 51 1.01 -10.37 -4.78
N PHE A 52 0.85 -9.95 -3.52
CA PHE A 52 1.96 -9.36 -2.76
C PHE A 52 3.14 -10.30 -2.57
N ALA A 53 2.88 -11.54 -2.18
CA ALA A 53 3.91 -12.55 -1.98
C ALA A 53 4.69 -12.84 -3.26
N ALA A 54 4.07 -12.68 -4.43
CA ALA A 54 4.71 -12.84 -5.72
C ALA A 54 5.58 -11.64 -6.12
N MET A 55 5.34 -10.46 -5.53
CA MET A 55 5.95 -9.19 -5.92
C MET A 55 7.12 -8.75 -5.03
N ILE A 56 7.15 -9.24 -3.79
CA ILE A 56 8.14 -8.86 -2.79
C ILE A 56 9.07 -10.05 -2.52
N ASP A 57 10.37 -9.81 -2.62
CA ASP A 57 11.37 -10.78 -2.18
C ASP A 57 11.22 -10.98 -0.65
N PRO A 58 10.98 -12.20 -0.15
CA PRO A 58 10.84 -12.43 1.29
C PRO A 58 12.11 -12.09 2.09
N ALA A 59 13.27 -12.00 1.45
CA ALA A 59 14.50 -11.51 2.08
C ALA A 59 14.54 -9.97 2.21
N ASP A 60 13.71 -9.26 1.45
CA ASP A 60 13.57 -7.80 1.56
C ASP A 60 12.56 -7.43 2.64
N ARG A 61 13.06 -6.87 3.74
CA ARG A 61 12.26 -6.55 4.92
C ARG A 61 11.19 -5.51 4.57
N ILE A 62 9.93 -5.85 4.82
CA ILE A 62 8.84 -4.87 4.80
C ILE A 62 9.03 -3.87 5.96
N VAL A 63 9.01 -2.58 5.63
CA VAL A 63 9.22 -1.48 6.58
C VAL A 63 7.89 -0.83 6.96
N ALA A 64 7.06 -0.51 5.97
CA ALA A 64 5.79 0.18 6.17
C ALA A 64 4.82 -0.15 5.04
N SER A 65 3.53 0.10 5.26
CA SER A 65 2.52 0.04 4.20
C SER A 65 1.47 1.12 4.36
N GLN A 66 0.79 1.39 3.25
CA GLN A 66 -0.43 2.18 3.21
C GLN A 66 -1.49 1.35 2.50
N VAL A 67 -2.65 1.20 3.14
CA VAL A 67 -3.79 0.46 2.59
C VAL A 67 -4.92 1.44 2.36
N ARG A 68 -5.56 1.36 1.19
CA ARG A 68 -6.84 1.99 0.91
C ARG A 68 -7.85 0.91 0.57
N TYR A 69 -9.03 1.05 1.17
CA TYR A 69 -10.12 0.12 0.98
C TYR A 69 -11.39 0.90 0.62
N ASN A 70 -11.76 0.85 -0.66
CA ASN A 70 -13.06 1.32 -1.12
C ASN A 70 -14.06 0.16 -1.02
N TYR A 71 -15.00 0.28 -0.08
CA TYR A 71 -15.99 -0.75 0.23
C TYR A 71 -17.26 -0.67 -0.63
N ALA A 72 -17.40 0.33 -1.52
CA ALA A 72 -18.53 0.44 -2.45
C ALA A 72 -18.48 -0.68 -3.50
N LYS A 73 -19.50 -0.80 -4.36
CA LYS A 73 -19.44 -1.68 -5.54
C LYS A 73 -18.85 -0.93 -6.74
N PRO A 74 -17.78 -1.42 -7.39
CA PRO A 74 -17.00 -2.59 -7.00
C PRO A 74 -16.05 -2.28 -5.83
N THR A 75 -15.82 -3.27 -4.97
CA THR A 75 -14.87 -3.16 -3.87
C THR A 75 -13.47 -3.06 -4.44
N CYS A 76 -12.67 -2.10 -3.97
CA CYS A 76 -11.29 -1.92 -4.41
C CYS A 76 -10.33 -1.90 -3.22
N TRP A 77 -9.26 -2.69 -3.33
CA TRP A 77 -8.12 -2.68 -2.44
C TRP A 77 -6.92 -2.11 -3.19
N SER A 78 -6.45 -0.93 -2.79
CA SER A 78 -5.18 -0.36 -3.28
C SER A 78 -4.20 -0.36 -2.13
N ILE A 79 -3.09 -1.09 -2.27
CA ILE A 79 -2.15 -1.32 -1.18
C ILE A 79 -0.74 -1.01 -1.68
N TRP A 80 -0.06 -0.14 -0.94
CA TRP A 80 1.35 0.20 -1.14
C TRP A 80 2.18 -0.39 -0.01
N VAL A 81 3.30 -1.01 -0.34
CA VAL A 81 4.23 -1.59 0.63
C VAL A 81 5.62 -1.07 0.33
N VAL A 82 6.27 -0.51 1.35
CA VAL A 82 7.68 -0.10 1.30
C VAL A 82 8.48 -1.18 2.00
N THR A 83 9.44 -1.71 1.27
CA THR A 83 10.46 -2.63 1.79
C THR A 83 11.77 -1.86 2.05
N SER A 84 12.87 -2.57 2.32
CA SER A 84 14.16 -1.91 2.46
C SER A 84 14.73 -1.44 1.11
N THR A 85 14.29 -2.02 -0.02
CA THR A 85 14.84 -1.65 -1.34
C THR A 85 13.82 -1.22 -2.39
N VAL A 86 12.54 -1.57 -2.23
CA VAL A 86 11.48 -1.29 -3.23
C VAL A 86 10.21 -0.67 -2.64
N LEU A 87 9.49 0.10 -3.45
CA LEU A 87 8.07 0.40 -3.28
C LEU A 87 7.26 -0.53 -4.20
N ALA A 88 6.34 -1.28 -3.62
CA ALA A 88 5.38 -2.12 -4.32
C ALA A 88 3.97 -1.53 -4.23
N HIS A 89 3.17 -1.70 -5.28
CA HIS A 89 1.75 -1.32 -5.30
C HIS A 89 0.95 -2.44 -5.96
N VAL A 90 -0.19 -2.77 -5.35
CA VAL A 90 -1.22 -3.61 -5.97
C VAL A 90 -2.58 -2.92 -5.85
N GLU A 91 -3.36 -3.02 -6.92
CA GLU A 91 -4.77 -2.64 -6.93
C GLU A 91 -5.62 -3.80 -7.46
N ILE A 92 -6.54 -4.30 -6.63
CA ILE A 92 -7.44 -5.40 -6.98
C ILE A 92 -8.88 -4.97 -6.72
N GLU A 93 -9.73 -5.26 -7.69
CA GLU A 93 -11.15 -4.96 -7.67
C GLU A 93 -11.99 -6.25 -7.61
N TYR A 94 -13.11 -6.20 -6.89
CA TYR A 94 -14.10 -7.26 -6.77
C TYR A 94 -15.48 -6.70 -7.09
N ASP A 95 -16.28 -7.40 -7.91
CA ASP A 95 -17.64 -6.96 -8.27
C ASP A 95 -18.67 -7.16 -7.13
N GLU A 96 -18.29 -6.82 -5.91
CA GLU A 96 -19.12 -6.89 -4.70
C GLU A 96 -18.85 -5.70 -3.81
N GLU A 97 -19.79 -5.42 -2.90
CA GLU A 97 -19.60 -4.44 -1.83
C GLU A 97 -18.92 -5.09 -0.64
N CYS A 98 -18.14 -4.30 0.09
CA CYS A 98 -17.49 -4.71 1.34
C CYS A 98 -16.73 -6.04 1.24
N TYR A 99 -16.10 -6.35 0.10
CA TYR A 99 -15.41 -7.62 -0.09
C TYR A 99 -14.03 -7.63 0.58
N ASP A 100 -13.97 -8.25 1.75
CA ASP A 100 -12.75 -8.43 2.56
C ASP A 100 -12.49 -9.92 2.88
N SER A 101 -11.44 -10.20 3.65
CA SER A 101 -11.11 -11.57 4.09
C SER A 101 -12.24 -12.24 4.88
N THR A 102 -13.00 -11.49 5.68
CA THR A 102 -14.14 -12.06 6.44
C THR A 102 -15.26 -12.47 5.47
N ALA A 103 -15.58 -11.62 4.50
CA ALA A 103 -16.55 -11.93 3.45
C ALA A 103 -16.10 -13.15 2.62
N GLN A 104 -14.81 -13.26 2.31
CA GLN A 104 -14.23 -14.41 1.63
C GLN A 104 -14.36 -15.70 2.46
N GLU A 105 -14.05 -15.67 3.76
CA GLU A 105 -14.18 -16.81 4.67
C GLU A 105 -15.62 -17.29 4.82
N VAL A 106 -16.58 -16.38 4.95
CA VAL A 106 -18.02 -16.70 5.03
C VAL A 106 -18.44 -17.46 3.78
N ARG A 107 -18.08 -16.96 2.59
CA ARG A 107 -18.39 -17.65 1.32
C ARG A 107 -17.78 -19.04 1.23
N GLN A 108 -16.53 -19.20 1.66
CA GLN A 108 -15.88 -20.52 1.68
C GLN A 108 -16.62 -21.50 2.59
N ARG A 109 -17.03 -21.04 3.79
CA ARG A 109 -17.82 -21.85 4.73
C ARG A 109 -19.17 -22.25 4.15
N GLU A 110 -19.81 -21.34 3.43
CA GLU A 110 -21.10 -21.55 2.77
C GLU A 110 -21.00 -22.30 1.43
N ARG A 111 -19.76 -22.59 0.95
CA ARG A 111 -19.49 -23.16 -0.37
C ARG A 111 -20.10 -22.35 -1.52
N ALA A 112 -20.25 -21.04 -1.31
CA ALA A 112 -20.68 -20.12 -2.34
C ALA A 112 -19.60 -19.97 -3.43
N GLN A 113 -20.01 -19.49 -4.61
CA GLN A 113 -19.07 -19.22 -5.69
C GLN A 113 -18.05 -18.15 -5.24
N PRO A 114 -16.73 -18.37 -5.45
CA PRO A 114 -15.71 -17.35 -5.20
C PRO A 114 -15.96 -16.11 -6.06
N VAL A 115 -15.70 -14.93 -5.49
CA VAL A 115 -15.70 -13.68 -6.25
C VAL A 115 -14.41 -13.62 -7.05
N ALA A 116 -14.52 -13.44 -8.36
CA ALA A 116 -13.35 -13.38 -9.22
C ALA A 116 -12.62 -12.03 -9.02
N PRO A 117 -11.34 -12.03 -8.63
CA PRO A 117 -10.57 -10.79 -8.56
C PRO A 117 -10.28 -10.25 -9.94
N LYS A 118 -10.28 -8.92 -10.05
CA LYS A 118 -9.80 -8.19 -11.20
C LYS A 118 -8.58 -7.36 -10.81
N LEU A 119 -7.40 -7.85 -11.17
CA LEU A 119 -6.15 -7.11 -11.01
C LEU A 119 -6.17 -5.87 -11.91
N ARG A 120 -6.13 -4.68 -11.32
CA ARG A 120 -6.10 -3.39 -12.02
C ARG A 120 -4.69 -2.93 -12.28
N GLU A 121 -3.86 -3.00 -11.24
CA GLU A 121 -2.47 -2.57 -11.28
C GLU A 121 -1.62 -3.45 -10.36
N ALA A 122 -0.39 -3.74 -10.78
CA ALA A 122 0.62 -4.38 -9.95
C ALA A 122 2.01 -3.98 -10.46
N TRP A 123 2.81 -3.38 -9.60
CA TRP A 123 4.20 -3.06 -9.92
C TRP A 123 5.08 -2.99 -8.68
N THR A 124 6.37 -3.22 -8.90
CA THR A 124 7.43 -3.05 -7.91
C THR A 124 8.51 -2.16 -8.53
N ARG A 125 8.93 -1.13 -7.80
CA ARG A 125 9.91 -0.13 -8.25
C ARG A 125 11.01 0.05 -7.20
N PRO A 126 12.30 0.07 -7.57
CA PRO A 126 13.37 0.36 -6.62
C PRO A 126 13.21 1.73 -5.97
N LEU A 127 13.42 1.85 -4.66
CA LEU A 127 13.41 3.14 -3.98
C LEU A 127 14.55 4.03 -4.49
N ALA A 128 15.67 3.43 -4.90
CA ALA A 128 16.81 4.11 -5.49
C ALA A 128 16.50 4.81 -6.84
N THR A 129 15.40 4.48 -7.52
CA THR A 129 14.99 5.16 -8.75
C THR A 129 14.00 6.30 -8.49
N ILE A 130 13.63 6.56 -7.24
CA ILE A 130 12.80 7.72 -6.89
C ILE A 130 13.59 8.99 -7.16
N SER A 131 13.01 9.86 -7.98
CA SER A 131 13.60 11.14 -8.37
C SER A 131 12.92 12.35 -7.73
N LYS A 132 11.70 12.18 -7.21
CA LYS A 132 10.90 13.28 -6.68
C LYS A 132 9.71 12.80 -5.86
N LEU A 133 9.39 13.53 -4.79
CA LEU A 133 8.12 13.44 -4.06
C LEU A 133 7.33 14.73 -4.25
N GLN A 134 6.02 14.60 -4.51
CA GLN A 134 5.11 15.74 -4.59
C GLN A 134 3.97 15.54 -3.60
N PHE A 135 3.65 16.59 -2.84
CA PHE A 135 2.49 16.59 -1.95
C PHE A 135 1.44 17.56 -2.49
N GLY A 136 0.21 17.07 -2.66
CA GLY A 136 -0.95 17.83 -3.14
C GLY A 136 -1.51 18.79 -2.09
N GLY A 137 -1.25 18.53 -0.82
CA GLY A 137 -1.69 19.39 0.26
C GLY A 137 -1.25 18.93 1.62
N PHE A 138 -1.76 19.62 2.63
CA PHE A 138 -1.64 19.23 4.02
C PHE A 138 -2.97 19.46 4.74
N SER A 139 -3.25 18.66 5.76
CA SER A 139 -4.44 18.79 6.59
C SER A 139 -4.02 19.07 8.03
N PRO A 140 -4.57 20.12 8.68
CA PRO A 140 -4.31 20.35 10.09
C PRO A 140 -4.95 19.25 10.93
N ARG A 141 -4.33 18.91 12.06
CA ARG A 141 -4.88 17.96 13.02
C ARG A 141 -6.19 18.50 13.60
N LEU A 142 -7.25 17.70 13.47
CA LEU A 142 -8.52 17.91 14.17
C LEU A 142 -8.47 17.08 15.45
N GLU A 143 -8.40 17.71 16.61
CA GLU A 143 -8.41 17.01 17.91
C GLU A 143 -9.82 16.64 18.35
N ASP A 144 -10.80 17.48 18.02
CA ASP A 144 -12.23 17.28 18.24
C ASP A 144 -13.00 18.28 17.37
N PHE A 145 -14.22 17.96 16.95
CA PHE A 145 -15.14 18.79 16.13
C PHE A 145 -14.92 20.33 16.25
N ASN A 146 -14.01 20.90 15.44
CA ASN A 146 -13.60 22.32 15.35
C ASN A 146 -12.46 22.86 16.24
N ARG A 147 -11.59 22.03 16.84
CA ARG A 147 -10.31 22.52 17.39
C ARG A 147 -9.14 22.03 16.56
N TYR A 148 -8.43 22.97 15.96
CA TYR A 148 -7.11 22.74 15.37
C TYR A 148 -6.12 22.54 16.51
N ASP A 149 -5.42 21.41 16.50
CA ASP A 149 -4.27 21.23 17.39
C ASP A 149 -3.11 22.14 16.93
N ASN A 150 -2.28 22.49 17.90
CA ASN A 150 -1.27 23.52 18.00
C ASN A 150 -0.07 23.37 17.02
N GLY A 151 -0.34 23.27 15.71
CA GLY A 151 0.69 23.31 14.66
C GLY A 151 1.10 21.95 14.10
N GLU A 152 0.32 20.89 14.33
CA GLU A 152 0.54 19.58 13.70
C GLU A 152 -0.23 19.46 12.38
N PHE A 153 0.49 19.08 11.31
CA PHE A 153 -0.05 18.94 9.96
C PHE A 153 0.29 17.57 9.39
N CYS A 154 -0.67 16.95 8.71
CA CYS A 154 -0.45 15.75 7.92
C CYS A 154 -0.24 16.12 6.45
N LEU A 155 0.78 15.55 5.81
CA LEU A 155 0.91 15.61 4.36
C LEU A 155 -0.13 14.70 3.72
N VAL A 156 -0.77 15.13 2.63
CA VAL A 156 -1.78 14.34 1.90
C VAL A 156 -1.53 14.42 0.39
N ASP A 157 -2.14 13.49 -0.38
CA ASP A 157 -1.97 13.39 -1.85
C ASP A 157 -0.49 13.32 -2.24
N LEU A 158 0.21 12.29 -1.72
CA LEU A 158 1.59 12.02 -2.12
C LEU A 158 1.60 11.46 -3.54
N ARG A 159 2.51 11.98 -4.35
CA ARG A 159 2.88 11.38 -5.63
C ARG A 159 4.37 11.11 -5.65
N VAL A 160 4.74 9.93 -6.14
CA VAL A 160 6.12 9.46 -6.21
C VAL A 160 6.52 9.34 -7.67
N THR A 161 7.61 10.02 -8.06
CA THR A 161 8.15 9.96 -9.41
C THR A 161 9.38 9.07 -9.46
N PHE A 162 9.34 8.03 -10.29
CA PHE A 162 10.47 7.15 -10.60
C PHE A 162 11.14 7.55 -11.91
N VAL A 163 12.45 7.31 -12.01
CA VAL A 163 13.23 7.44 -13.24
C VAL A 163 13.93 6.11 -13.54
N GLU A 164 13.57 5.50 -14.66
CA GLU A 164 14.17 4.25 -15.14
C GLU A 164 14.71 4.47 -16.55
N GLY A 165 16.04 4.62 -16.65
CA GLY A 165 16.67 5.08 -17.89
C GLY A 165 16.19 6.48 -18.25
N GLU A 166 15.61 6.64 -19.45
CA GLU A 166 15.05 7.92 -19.92
C GLU A 166 13.58 8.11 -19.52
N GLN A 167 12.92 7.08 -18.99
CA GLN A 167 11.50 7.13 -18.65
C GLN A 167 11.27 7.72 -17.27
N ARG A 168 10.27 8.59 -17.17
CA ARG A 168 9.79 9.16 -15.91
C ARG A 168 8.32 8.84 -15.72
N GLN A 169 7.97 8.24 -14.58
CA GLN A 169 6.59 7.86 -14.25
C GLN A 169 6.24 8.35 -12.85
N THR A 170 5.06 8.96 -12.70
CA THR A 170 4.56 9.48 -11.43
C THR A 170 3.30 8.74 -11.03
N PHE A 171 3.30 8.18 -9.81
CA PHE A 171 2.17 7.43 -9.28
C PHE A 171 1.58 8.16 -8.07
N PRO A 172 0.25 8.25 -7.95
CA PRO A 172 -0.38 8.62 -6.70
C PRO A 172 -0.15 7.51 -5.66
N VAL A 173 0.14 7.90 -4.43
CA VAL A 173 0.39 7.00 -3.30
C VAL A 173 -0.41 7.48 -2.11
N GLY A 174 -1.27 6.61 -1.56
CA GLY A 174 -2.09 6.95 -0.39
C GLY A 174 -3.17 8.01 -0.65
N GLY A 175 -3.96 8.32 0.39
CA GLY A 175 -5.23 9.09 0.51
C GLY A 175 -5.29 10.54 0.01
N ASN A 176 -6.41 10.95 -0.62
CA ASN A 176 -6.81 12.37 -0.72
C ASN A 176 -7.67 12.80 0.48
N GLN A 177 -7.94 11.87 1.40
CA GLN A 177 -8.77 12.11 2.56
C GLN A 177 -7.91 12.52 3.77
N PRO A 178 -8.41 13.42 4.63
CA PRO A 178 -7.75 13.74 5.89
C PRO A 178 -7.60 12.49 6.76
N LEU A 179 -6.39 12.24 7.26
CA LEU A 179 -6.13 11.19 8.25
C LEU A 179 -6.68 11.65 9.60
N ARG A 180 -7.84 11.10 9.97
CA ARG A 180 -8.56 11.50 11.19
C ARG A 180 -8.04 10.80 12.43
N ASP A 181 -7.55 9.57 12.27
CA ASP A 181 -7.08 8.73 13.36
C ASP A 181 -5.56 8.88 13.59
N GLU A 182 -5.12 8.81 14.85
CA GLU A 182 -3.71 8.96 15.21
C GLU A 182 -2.86 7.77 14.77
N GLU A 183 -3.41 6.55 14.82
CA GLU A 183 -2.72 5.34 14.36
C GLU A 183 -2.52 5.40 12.84
N GLU A 184 -3.54 5.83 12.10
CA GLU A 184 -3.44 6.08 10.65
C GLU A 184 -2.36 7.09 10.31
N ARG A 185 -2.32 8.20 11.05
CA ARG A 185 -1.29 9.22 10.86
C ARG A 185 0.10 8.66 11.12
N LYS A 186 0.29 7.95 12.22
CA LYS A 186 1.58 7.30 12.55
C LYS A 186 2.00 6.31 11.47
N LYS A 187 1.05 5.55 10.91
CA LYS A 187 1.32 4.64 9.77
C LYS A 187 1.72 5.41 8.53
N TRP A 188 0.99 6.47 8.20
CA TRP A 188 1.30 7.33 7.06
C TRP A 188 2.67 8.00 7.17
N ASP A 189 2.98 8.61 8.32
CA ASP A 189 4.27 9.25 8.55
C ASP A 189 5.40 8.21 8.47
N SER A 190 5.22 7.04 9.08
CA SER A 190 6.17 5.93 8.98
C SER A 190 6.38 5.47 7.54
N PHE A 191 5.30 5.43 6.74
CA PHE A 191 5.34 5.07 5.33
C PHE A 191 6.10 6.12 4.49
N VAL A 192 5.79 7.41 4.65
CA VAL A 192 6.50 8.49 3.96
C VAL A 192 7.98 8.52 4.36
N LEU A 193 8.28 8.34 5.65
CA LEU A 193 9.66 8.26 6.15
C LEU A 193 10.41 7.06 5.57
N ALA A 194 9.76 5.89 5.45
CA ALA A 194 10.36 4.71 4.84
C ALA A 194 10.71 4.94 3.36
N ILE A 195 9.84 5.59 2.59
CA ILE A 195 10.13 5.98 1.21
C ILE A 195 11.37 6.90 1.17
N ARG A 196 11.38 7.93 2.01
CA ARG A 196 12.50 8.90 2.04
C ARG A 196 13.82 8.25 2.45
N ALA A 197 13.78 7.27 3.35
CA ALA A 197 14.97 6.57 3.82
C ALA A 197 15.61 5.70 2.74
N GLY A 198 14.81 5.09 1.86
CA GLY A 198 15.33 4.29 0.73
C GLY A 198 15.62 5.08 -0.54
N ALA A 199 15.16 6.34 -0.64
CA ALA A 199 15.34 7.18 -1.81
C ALA A 199 16.74 7.86 -1.85
N PRO A 200 17.25 8.22 -3.04
CA PRO A 200 18.51 8.94 -3.18
C PRO A 200 18.50 10.31 -2.49
N SER A 201 19.65 10.72 -1.93
CA SER A 201 19.84 12.05 -1.35
C SER A 201 20.75 12.91 -2.25
N PRO A 202 20.42 14.20 -2.49
CA PRO A 202 19.21 14.89 -2.04
C PRO A 202 17.97 14.49 -2.86
N LEU A 203 16.83 14.29 -2.18
CA LEU A 203 15.55 14.00 -2.82
C LEU A 203 14.72 15.30 -2.96
N PRO A 204 14.40 15.74 -4.19
CA PRO A 204 13.48 16.85 -4.41
C PRO A 204 12.10 16.57 -3.78
N VAL A 205 11.62 17.53 -2.98
CA VAL A 205 10.26 17.54 -2.42
C VAL A 205 9.57 18.81 -2.87
N GLU A 206 8.40 18.66 -3.48
CA GLU A 206 7.58 19.78 -3.94
C GLU A 206 6.18 19.74 -3.33
N PHE A 207 5.63 20.94 -3.10
CA PHE A 207 4.24 21.13 -2.76
C PHE A 207 3.53 21.70 -3.99
N VAL A 208 2.60 20.93 -4.54
CA VAL A 208 1.79 21.36 -5.67
C VAL A 208 0.38 21.49 -5.13
N PRO A 209 -0.24 22.68 -5.14
CA PRO A 209 -1.64 22.79 -4.74
C PRO A 209 -2.47 21.82 -5.57
N SER A 210 -3.14 20.87 -4.93
CA SER A 210 -4.12 20.03 -5.61
C SER A 210 -5.12 20.96 -6.29
N SER A 211 -5.15 21.00 -7.62
CA SER A 211 -6.23 21.69 -8.32
C SER A 211 -7.51 21.01 -7.84
N ARG A 212 -8.37 21.78 -7.16
CA ARG A 212 -9.78 21.39 -7.00
C ARG A 212 -10.39 21.46 -8.40
N ASP A 213 -10.09 20.48 -9.24
CA ASP A 213 -10.75 20.32 -10.51
C ASP A 213 -12.02 19.49 -10.26
N GLY A 214 -13.15 20.20 -10.24
CA GLY A 214 -14.49 19.69 -10.58
C GLY A 214 -15.21 18.87 -9.53
#